data_AF-A0A3Q0J4W7-F1
#
_entry.id   AF-A0A3Q0J4W7-F1
#
_cell.length_a   1.000
_cell.length_b   1.000
_cell.length_c   1.000
_cell.angle_alpha   90.00
_cell.angle_beta   90.00
_cell.angle_gamma   90.00
#
_symmetry.space_group_name_H-M   'P 1'
#
loop_
_entity.id
_entity.type
_entity.pdbx_description
1 polymer ?
#
loop_
_entity_poly.entity_id
_entity_poly.type
_entity_poly.pdbx_seq_one_letter_code
_entity_poly.pdbx_strand_id
1 'polypeptide(L)'
;MDINHFNFGCVSGLGFRPMPPESHVDSTLIWFKQDPNNYKYWTNELDNFLEKYRDVTKRPGQGQNIVKCDYGVPRPPGKVCDIDMNRFGPCKKENSYSYGKGTPCIFLKLNKIFNWQPEFYNDTNKLPEKMPNDLKNDIKQSISQNAATVSISRFVNLDYLEHHISRSLWLEIPQEYV
;
A
#
# COMPACT_ATOMS: atom_id res chain seq x y z
N MET A 1 31.91 -18.27 -23.06
CA MET A 1 30.79 -17.38 -23.42
C MET A 1 29.82 -17.47 -22.28
N ASP A 2 29.97 -16.55 -21.33
CA ASP A 2 29.40 -16.65 -20.00
C ASP A 2 28.59 -15.40 -19.69
N ILE A 3 27.43 -15.65 -19.07
CA ILE A 3 26.81 -14.86 -18.00
C ILE A 3 25.89 -13.68 -18.43
N ASN A 4 24.59 -13.99 -18.32
CA ASN A 4 23.56 -13.20 -17.64
C ASN A 4 23.26 -11.77 -18.11
N HIS A 5 22.28 -11.65 -19.00
CA HIS A 5 21.39 -10.48 -19.00
C HIS A 5 19.94 -10.89 -19.26
N PHE A 6 19.39 -11.76 -18.40
CA PHE A 6 17.94 -11.98 -18.33
C PHE A 6 17.37 -11.03 -17.28
N ASN A 7 17.09 -9.80 -17.70
CA ASN A 7 16.52 -8.75 -16.86
C ASN A 7 14.99 -8.95 -16.77
N PHE A 8 14.55 -10.00 -16.07
CA PHE A 8 13.15 -10.12 -15.63
C PHE A 8 12.98 -9.40 -14.29
N GLY A 9 13.20 -8.08 -14.32
CA GLY A 9 12.72 -7.18 -13.29
C GLY A 9 11.20 -7.05 -13.43
N CYS A 10 10.45 -8.02 -12.90
CA CYS A 10 8.99 -7.98 -12.89
C CYS A 10 8.54 -6.71 -12.14
N VAL A 11 8.10 -5.69 -12.87
CA VAL A 11 7.40 -4.56 -12.28
C VAL A 11 6.07 -5.09 -11.76
N SER A 12 5.95 -5.23 -10.44
CA SER A 12 4.67 -5.58 -9.84
C SER A 12 3.68 -4.46 -10.12
N GLY A 13 2.55 -4.80 -10.74
CA GLY A 13 1.45 -3.85 -10.86
C GLY A 13 1.02 -3.37 -9.48
N LEU A 14 0.66 -2.10 -9.38
CA LEU A 14 0.14 -1.49 -8.16
C LEU A 14 -1.36 -1.28 -8.33
N GLY A 15 -2.15 -1.92 -7.48
CA GLY A 15 -3.59 -1.69 -7.38
C GLY A 15 -3.93 -0.75 -6.23
N PHE A 16 -5.15 -0.22 -6.25
CA PHE A 16 -5.72 0.55 -5.14
C PHE A 16 -7.05 -0.06 -4.68
N ARG A 17 -7.46 0.30 -3.45
CA ARG A 17 -8.74 -0.04 -2.83
C ARG A 17 -9.31 1.20 -2.14
N PRO A 18 -10.64 1.42 -2.17
CA PRO A 18 -11.67 0.54 -2.74
C PRO A 18 -11.68 0.54 -4.28
N MET A 19 -12.20 -0.53 -4.88
CA MET A 19 -12.42 -0.58 -6.34
C MET A 19 -13.73 0.12 -6.70
N PRO A 20 -13.84 0.71 -7.89
CA PRO A 20 -15.11 1.24 -8.39
C PRO A 20 -16.14 0.13 -8.63
N PRO A 21 -17.43 0.50 -8.77
CA PRO A 21 -18.49 -0.42 -9.15
C PRO A 21 -18.20 -1.18 -10.44
N GLU A 22 -18.84 -2.34 -10.60
CA GLU A 22 -18.63 -3.21 -11.78
C GLU A 22 -18.95 -2.51 -13.11
N SER A 23 -19.90 -1.57 -13.11
CA SER A 23 -20.22 -0.76 -14.29
C SER A 23 -19.07 0.15 -14.75
N HIS A 24 -18.06 0.36 -13.90
CA HIS A 24 -16.92 1.26 -14.13
C HIS A 24 -15.60 0.66 -13.61
N VAL A 25 -15.41 -0.67 -13.74
CA VAL A 25 -14.19 -1.35 -13.25
C VAL A 25 -12.87 -0.77 -13.76
N ASP A 26 -12.88 -0.20 -14.97
CA ASP A 26 -11.69 0.37 -15.61
C ASP A 26 -11.38 1.79 -15.13
N SER A 27 -12.25 2.38 -14.31
CA SER A 27 -12.08 3.74 -13.81
C SER A 27 -11.11 3.81 -12.64
N THR A 28 -10.23 4.79 -12.65
CA THR A 28 -9.40 5.15 -11.49
C THR A 28 -10.04 6.23 -10.61
N LEU A 29 -11.24 6.68 -10.96
CA LEU A 29 -11.94 7.77 -10.28
C LEU A 29 -12.71 7.27 -9.05
N ILE A 30 -12.40 7.87 -7.90
CA ILE A 30 -13.21 7.77 -6.68
C ILE A 30 -13.95 9.08 -6.52
N TRP A 31 -15.27 9.02 -6.67
CA TRP A 31 -16.14 10.18 -6.53
C TRP A 31 -17.24 9.87 -5.52
N PHE A 32 -17.41 10.78 -4.57
CA PHE A 32 -18.42 10.67 -3.53
C PHE A 32 -18.82 12.04 -3.01
N LYS A 33 -20.00 12.11 -2.39
CA LYS A 33 -20.47 13.21 -1.57
C LYS A 33 -20.25 12.84 -0.10
N GLN A 34 -19.97 13.82 0.75
CA GLN A 34 -19.91 13.67 2.22
C GLN A 34 -21.31 13.41 2.82
N ASP A 35 -21.97 12.37 2.33
CA ASP A 35 -23.29 11.92 2.73
C ASP A 35 -23.20 10.42 3.05
N PRO A 36 -23.67 9.97 4.23
CA PRO A 36 -23.56 8.58 4.65
C PRO A 36 -24.12 7.56 3.67
N ASN A 37 -25.17 7.91 2.92
CA ASN A 37 -25.75 6.99 1.94
C ASN A 37 -24.91 6.93 0.65
N ASN A 38 -24.19 8.01 0.34
CA ASN A 38 -23.37 8.09 -0.87
C ASN A 38 -22.02 7.37 -0.71
N TYR A 39 -21.28 7.62 0.38
CA TYR A 39 -19.98 6.97 0.56
C TYR A 39 -20.04 5.53 1.07
N LYS A 40 -21.24 5.04 1.42
CA LYS A 40 -21.45 3.68 1.96
C LYS A 40 -20.89 2.59 1.06
N TYR A 41 -21.03 2.75 -0.26
CA TYR A 41 -20.47 1.81 -1.23
C TYR A 41 -18.95 1.65 -1.02
N TRP A 42 -18.23 2.77 -1.00
CA TRP A 42 -16.78 2.79 -0.82
C TRP A 42 -16.32 2.22 0.52
N THR A 43 -17.04 2.54 1.60
CA THR A 43 -16.72 2.00 2.93
C THR A 43 -17.01 0.51 3.03
N ASN A 44 -18.04 0.01 2.35
CA ASN A 44 -18.35 -1.42 2.31
C ASN A 44 -17.28 -2.19 1.53
N GLU A 45 -16.80 -1.66 0.41
CA GLU A 45 -15.70 -2.26 -0.35
C GLU A 45 -14.41 -2.34 0.50
N LEU A 46 -14.13 -1.32 1.30
CA LEU A 46 -13.02 -1.33 2.26
C LEU A 46 -13.24 -2.34 3.39
N ASP A 47 -14.46 -2.45 3.91
CA ASP A 47 -14.81 -3.46 4.92
C ASP A 47 -14.59 -4.88 4.38
N ASN A 48 -15.08 -5.16 3.18
CA ASN A 48 -14.90 -6.44 2.49
C ASN A 48 -13.41 -6.74 2.26
N PHE A 49 -12.66 -5.75 1.78
CA PHE A 49 -11.22 -5.89 1.58
C PHE A 49 -10.48 -6.18 2.89
N LEU A 50 -10.85 -5.51 3.98
CA LEU A 50 -10.17 -5.59 5.26
C LEU A 50 -10.65 -6.74 6.16
N GLU A 51 -11.73 -7.43 5.80
CA GLU A 51 -12.35 -8.48 6.61
C GLU A 51 -11.35 -9.58 7.00
N LYS A 52 -10.59 -10.07 6.01
CA LYS A 52 -9.57 -11.10 6.23
C LYS A 52 -8.42 -10.67 7.15
N TYR A 53 -8.19 -9.37 7.34
CA TYR A 53 -7.16 -8.88 8.24
C TYR A 53 -7.66 -8.78 9.69
N ARG A 54 -8.95 -8.49 9.88
CA ARG A 54 -9.59 -8.44 11.22
C ARG A 54 -9.81 -9.83 11.81
N ASP A 55 -10.23 -10.76 10.97
CA ASP A 55 -10.57 -12.11 11.37
C ASP A 55 -9.57 -13.09 10.77
N VAL A 56 -8.61 -13.51 11.59
CA VAL A 56 -7.57 -14.47 11.21
C VAL A 56 -8.14 -15.83 10.81
N THR A 57 -9.35 -16.19 11.26
CA THR A 57 -10.00 -17.45 10.91
C THR A 57 -10.51 -17.46 9.47
N LYS A 58 -10.72 -16.28 8.88
CA LYS A 58 -11.10 -16.11 7.47
C LYS A 58 -9.92 -16.18 6.51
N ARG A 59 -8.68 -16.26 7.02
CA ARG A 59 -7.48 -16.45 6.20
C ARG A 59 -7.26 -17.95 5.91
N PRO A 60 -6.69 -18.32 4.74
CA PRO A 60 -6.28 -19.69 4.48
C PRO A 60 -5.38 -20.23 5.61
N GLY A 61 -5.67 -21.43 6.10
CA GLY A 61 -4.94 -22.03 7.23
C GLY A 61 -5.31 -21.47 8.60
N GLN A 62 -6.44 -20.76 8.73
CA GLN A 62 -7.01 -20.29 10.02
C GLN A 62 -6.02 -19.52 10.90
N GLY A 63 -5.11 -18.79 10.26
CA GLY A 63 -4.08 -18.00 10.92
C GLY A 63 -2.91 -18.79 11.51
N GLN A 64 -2.83 -20.11 11.35
CA GLN A 64 -1.71 -20.93 11.82
C GLN A 64 -0.37 -20.55 11.16
N ASN A 65 -0.43 -19.91 9.99
CA ASN A 65 0.75 -19.46 9.26
C ASN A 65 1.13 -18.02 9.56
N ILE A 66 0.39 -17.29 10.38
CA ILE A 66 0.66 -15.88 10.67
C ILE A 66 1.67 -15.75 11.82
N VAL A 67 2.64 -14.86 11.69
CA VAL A 67 3.59 -14.50 12.75
C VAL A 67 3.72 -12.98 12.86
N LYS A 68 4.02 -12.47 14.05
CA LYS A 68 4.43 -11.06 14.21
C LYS A 68 5.83 -10.90 13.65
N CYS A 69 5.97 -10.04 12.64
CA CYS A 69 7.26 -9.71 12.06
C CYS A 69 7.81 -8.43 12.69
N ASP A 70 9.12 -8.36 12.80
CA ASP A 70 9.85 -7.17 13.24
C ASP A 70 10.89 -6.78 12.18
N TYR A 71 11.30 -5.53 12.18
CA TYR A 71 12.30 -5.01 11.27
C TYR A 71 13.65 -5.69 11.50
N GLY A 72 14.30 -6.12 10.40
CA GLY A 72 15.61 -6.78 10.45
C GLY A 72 15.58 -8.26 10.83
N VAL A 73 14.42 -8.81 11.21
CA VAL A 73 14.28 -10.24 11.49
C VAL A 73 13.61 -10.94 10.30
N PRO A 74 14.31 -11.85 9.60
CA PRO A 74 13.70 -12.59 8.52
C PRO A 74 12.59 -13.49 9.06
N ARG A 75 11.46 -13.51 8.33
CA ARG A 75 10.32 -14.34 8.66
C ARG A 75 10.68 -15.84 8.52
N PRO A 76 10.20 -16.72 9.41
CA PRO A 76 10.35 -18.16 9.25
C PRO A 76 9.75 -18.69 7.93
N PRO A 77 10.34 -19.72 7.30
CA PRO A 77 9.80 -20.34 6.10
C PRO A 77 8.34 -20.79 6.28
N GLY A 78 7.52 -20.64 5.23
CA GLY A 78 6.10 -21.05 5.24
C GLY A 78 5.16 -20.21 6.13
N LYS A 79 5.67 -19.19 6.83
CA LYS A 79 4.84 -18.25 7.61
C LYS A 79 4.53 -16.97 6.82
N VAL A 80 3.68 -16.10 7.35
CA VAL A 80 3.27 -14.83 6.74
C VAL A 80 3.24 -13.77 7.83
N CYS A 81 3.62 -12.53 7.51
CA CYS A 81 3.63 -11.46 8.51
C CYS A 81 2.21 -11.01 8.84
N ASP A 82 1.91 -10.84 10.12
CA ASP A 82 0.66 -10.22 10.53
C ASP A 82 0.64 -8.74 10.22
N ILE A 83 -0.56 -8.22 9.95
CA ILE A 83 -0.78 -6.80 9.69
C ILE A 83 -1.51 -6.20 10.89
N ASP A 84 -0.82 -5.32 11.61
CA ASP A 84 -1.42 -4.57 12.69
C ASP A 84 -2.26 -3.40 12.15
N MET A 85 -3.58 -3.60 12.13
CA MET A 85 -4.55 -2.60 11.68
C MET A 85 -4.57 -1.34 12.57
N ASN A 86 -3.99 -1.38 13.77
CA ASN A 86 -3.87 -0.19 14.60
C ASN A 86 -2.95 0.86 13.98
N ARG A 87 -1.99 0.42 13.15
CA ARG A 87 -1.06 1.30 12.45
C ARG A 87 -1.76 2.15 11.38
N PHE A 88 -2.95 1.78 10.92
CA PHE A 88 -3.68 2.51 9.86
C PHE A 88 -4.20 3.89 10.29
N GLY A 89 -4.01 4.29 11.55
CA GLY A 89 -4.38 5.62 12.04
C GLY A 89 -5.89 5.86 11.91
N PRO A 90 -6.35 6.93 11.23
CA PRO A 90 -7.77 7.23 11.08
C PRO A 90 -8.48 6.31 10.06
N CYS A 91 -7.75 5.49 9.31
CA CYS A 91 -8.28 4.61 8.26
C CYS A 91 -8.86 3.31 8.83
N LYS A 92 -9.88 3.44 9.69
CA LYS A 92 -10.57 2.32 10.32
C LYS A 92 -12.08 2.40 10.10
N LYS A 93 -12.76 1.26 10.27
CA LYS A 93 -14.22 1.13 10.07
C LYS A 93 -15.00 2.05 11.00
N GLU A 94 -14.54 2.19 12.25
CA GLU A 94 -15.23 2.97 13.28
C GLU A 94 -15.35 4.45 12.86
N ASN A 95 -14.42 4.93 12.02
CA ASN A 95 -14.39 6.29 11.48
C ASN A 95 -14.85 6.37 10.02
N SER A 96 -15.49 5.32 9.48
CA SER A 96 -15.88 5.23 8.07
C SER A 96 -14.72 5.55 7.11
N TYR A 97 -13.50 5.14 7.48
CA TYR A 97 -12.29 5.40 6.71
C TYR A 97 -12.10 6.88 6.32
N SER A 98 -12.55 7.79 7.19
CA SER A 98 -12.51 9.24 7.01
C SER A 98 -13.30 9.79 5.80
N TYR A 99 -14.16 8.98 5.16
CA TYR A 99 -15.05 9.45 4.09
C TYR A 99 -16.04 10.52 4.60
N GLY A 100 -16.57 10.35 5.81
CA GLY A 100 -17.45 11.35 6.43
C GLY A 100 -16.78 12.71 6.67
N LYS A 101 -15.44 12.78 6.68
CA LYS A 101 -14.66 14.01 6.84
C LYS A 101 -14.19 14.60 5.50
N GLY A 102 -14.52 13.97 4.37
CA GLY A 102 -14.02 14.38 3.06
C GLY A 102 -12.57 14.02 2.79
N THR A 103 -11.93 13.24 3.66
CA THR A 103 -10.53 12.85 3.55
C THR A 103 -10.45 11.32 3.45
N PRO A 104 -10.87 10.71 2.33
CA PRO A 104 -11.05 9.28 2.23
C PRO A 104 -9.71 8.55 2.32
N CYS A 105 -9.70 7.41 2.99
CA CYS A 105 -8.53 6.53 3.00
C CYS A 105 -8.52 5.60 1.78
N ILE A 106 -7.36 5.54 1.11
CA ILE A 106 -7.09 4.64 -0.02
C ILE A 106 -5.97 3.68 0.40
N PHE A 107 -6.17 2.39 0.14
CA PHE A 107 -5.15 1.37 0.36
C PHE A 107 -4.52 0.99 -0.97
N LEU A 108 -3.20 1.02 -1.03
CA LEU A 108 -2.43 0.56 -2.17
C LEU A 108 -1.97 -0.87 -1.92
N LYS A 109 -2.06 -1.70 -2.95
CA LYS A 109 -1.77 -3.11 -2.88
C LYS A 109 -0.92 -3.50 -4.08
N LEU A 110 0.29 -4.01 -3.83
CA LEU A 110 1.08 -4.61 -4.89
C LEU A 110 0.43 -5.91 -5.39
N ASN A 111 0.58 -6.18 -6.68
CA ASN A 111 0.18 -7.45 -7.24
C ASN A 111 1.10 -8.57 -6.74
N LYS A 112 0.54 -9.77 -6.62
CA LYS A 112 1.28 -10.94 -6.18
C LYS A 112 2.26 -11.36 -7.28
N ILE A 113 3.55 -11.39 -6.95
CA ILE A 113 4.59 -12.03 -7.76
C ILE A 113 5.22 -13.15 -6.93
N PHE A 114 5.25 -14.37 -7.46
CA PHE A 114 5.89 -15.50 -6.80
C PHE A 114 7.41 -15.30 -6.74
N ASN A 115 8.01 -15.65 -5.59
CA ASN A 115 9.45 -15.51 -5.34
C ASN A 115 10.01 -14.09 -5.52
N TRP A 116 9.16 -13.06 -5.47
CA TRP A 116 9.60 -11.68 -5.53
C TRP A 116 10.02 -11.20 -4.14
N GLN A 117 11.26 -10.72 -4.05
CA GLN A 117 11.77 -10.01 -2.88
C GLN A 117 12.02 -8.56 -3.29
N PRO A 118 11.48 -7.58 -2.54
CA PRO A 118 11.75 -6.18 -2.82
C PRO A 118 13.24 -5.88 -2.62
N GLU A 119 13.84 -5.28 -3.64
CA GLU A 119 15.15 -4.65 -3.51
C GLU A 119 14.96 -3.18 -3.11
N PHE A 120 15.62 -2.78 -2.02
CA PHE A 120 15.53 -1.42 -1.49
C PHE A 120 16.82 -0.65 -1.79
N TYR A 121 16.68 0.65 -2.07
CA TYR A 121 17.82 1.56 -2.14
C TYR A 121 18.22 1.99 -0.73
N ASN A 122 19.40 1.55 -0.29
CA ASN A 122 19.96 1.89 1.03
C ASN A 122 20.74 3.21 1.03
N ASP A 123 21.13 3.72 -0.15
CA ASP A 123 21.97 4.91 -0.31
C ASP A 123 21.34 5.87 -1.33
N THR A 124 21.01 7.07 -0.89
CA THR A 124 20.42 8.13 -1.71
C THR A 124 21.36 8.73 -2.73
N ASN A 125 22.66 8.48 -2.59
CA ASN A 125 23.66 8.89 -3.56
C ASN A 125 23.81 7.86 -4.69
N LYS A 126 23.27 6.65 -4.52
CA LYS A 126 23.33 5.55 -5.48
C LYS A 126 21.95 5.24 -6.07
N LEU A 127 21.23 6.29 -6.48
CA LEU A 127 19.97 6.13 -7.19
C LEU A 127 20.22 5.90 -8.70
N PRO A 128 19.44 5.04 -9.37
CA PRO A 128 19.65 4.73 -10.78
C PRO A 128 19.57 5.96 -11.68
N GLU A 129 20.38 6.01 -12.73
CA GLU A 129 20.36 7.12 -13.69
C GLU A 129 18.99 7.29 -14.35
N LYS A 130 18.31 6.18 -14.68
CA LYS A 130 16.98 6.16 -15.30
C LYS A 130 15.84 6.66 -14.39
N MET A 131 16.07 6.80 -13.07
CA MET A 131 15.05 7.34 -12.17
C MET A 131 14.88 8.85 -12.43
N PRO A 132 13.64 9.37 -12.55
CA PRO A 132 13.38 10.79 -12.78
C PRO A 132 14.05 11.69 -11.74
N ASN A 133 14.52 12.87 -12.17
CA ASN A 133 15.24 13.79 -11.29
C ASN A 133 14.38 14.32 -10.15
N ASP A 134 13.10 14.58 -10.41
CA ASP A 134 12.15 15.05 -9.39
C ASP A 134 12.00 14.01 -8.28
N LEU A 135 11.82 12.74 -8.66
CA LEU A 135 11.77 11.61 -7.73
C LEU A 135 13.08 11.45 -6.92
N LYS A 136 14.25 11.60 -7.56
CA LYS A 136 15.53 11.58 -6.86
C LYS A 136 15.63 12.70 -5.82
N ASN A 137 15.17 13.89 -6.18
CA ASN A 137 15.20 15.06 -5.31
C ASN A 137 14.26 14.87 -4.10
N ASP A 138 13.06 14.35 -4.33
CA ASP A 138 12.10 14.03 -3.26
C ASP A 138 12.63 12.99 -2.28
N ILE A 139 13.25 11.91 -2.80
CA ILE A 139 13.88 10.88 -1.98
C ILE A 139 14.96 11.51 -1.10
N LYS A 140 15.85 12.33 -1.69
CA LYS A 140 16.92 13.04 -0.95
C LYS A 140 16.35 13.99 0.11
N GLN A 141 15.28 14.72 -0.20
CA GLN A 141 14.65 15.64 0.75
C GLN A 141 13.97 14.90 1.91
N SER A 142 13.29 13.79 1.63
CA SER A 142 12.53 13.02 2.63
C SER A 142 13.38 12.44 3.75
N ILE A 143 14.65 12.09 3.47
CA ILE A 143 15.57 11.50 4.45
C ILE A 143 16.07 12.53 5.47
N SER A 144 16.05 13.82 5.13
CA SER A 144 16.39 14.90 6.07
C SER A 144 15.32 15.14 7.16
N GLN A 145 14.13 14.52 7.04
CA GLN A 145 12.94 14.84 7.86
C GLN A 145 12.43 13.68 8.75
N ASN A 146 13.23 12.61 8.93
CA ASN A 146 13.13 11.45 9.86
C ASN A 146 13.27 10.10 9.13
N ALA A 147 14.38 9.42 9.41
CA ALA A 147 14.77 8.14 8.84
C ALA A 147 14.06 6.97 9.53
N ALA A 148 13.13 6.32 8.82
CA ALA A 148 12.73 4.92 9.04
C ALA A 148 11.67 4.43 8.02
N THR A 149 11.05 5.32 7.23
CA THR A 149 9.97 4.90 6.33
C THR A 149 9.96 5.77 5.08
N VAL A 150 10.37 5.19 3.93
CA VAL A 150 10.00 5.74 2.62
C VAL A 150 8.49 5.55 2.48
N SER A 151 7.75 6.53 2.96
CA SER A 151 6.30 6.54 2.88
C SER A 151 5.94 6.87 1.43
N ILE A 152 5.07 6.08 0.79
CA ILE A 152 4.54 6.41 -0.55
C ILE A 152 3.65 7.67 -0.53
N SER A 153 3.48 8.28 0.65
CA SER A 153 2.73 9.51 0.91
C SER A 153 3.16 10.74 0.10
N ARG A 154 4.25 10.70 -0.67
CA ARG A 154 4.71 11.84 -1.50
C ARG A 154 4.60 11.67 -3.01
N PHE A 155 4.26 10.49 -3.54
CA PHE A 155 4.32 10.25 -4.99
C PHE A 155 3.01 10.37 -5.76
N VAL A 156 1.95 10.88 -5.11
CA VAL A 156 0.75 11.33 -5.83
C VAL A 156 1.00 12.78 -6.23
N ASN A 157 1.08 13.06 -7.53
CA ASN A 157 1.15 14.43 -8.04
C ASN A 157 -0.16 15.15 -7.65
N LEU A 158 -0.11 15.87 -6.54
CA LEU A 158 -1.22 16.59 -5.91
C LEU A 158 -0.93 18.09 -5.86
N ASP A 159 0.01 18.57 -6.67
CA ASP A 159 0.48 19.97 -6.68
C ASP A 159 -0.61 20.98 -7.09
N TYR A 160 -1.80 20.49 -7.45
CA TYR A 160 -2.97 21.32 -7.79
C TYR A 160 -4.06 21.39 -6.70
N LEU A 161 -3.92 20.69 -5.56
CA LEU A 161 -4.95 20.64 -4.50
C LEU A 161 -4.35 20.91 -3.12
N GLU A 162 -3.73 22.07 -2.96
CA GLU A 162 -2.93 22.37 -1.76
C GLU A 162 -3.67 22.53 -0.42
N HIS A 163 -5.01 22.48 -0.33
CA HIS A 163 -5.67 22.91 0.92
C HIS A 163 -6.48 21.87 1.73
N HIS A 164 -6.76 20.64 1.25
CA HIS A 164 -7.73 19.78 1.97
C HIS A 164 -7.53 18.26 2.00
N ILE A 165 -6.35 17.71 1.65
CA ILE A 165 -6.19 16.23 1.64
C ILE A 165 -5.35 15.75 2.83
N SER A 166 -5.99 15.03 3.77
CA SER A 166 -5.29 14.29 4.83
C SER A 166 -4.45 13.18 4.21
N ARG A 167 -3.14 13.23 4.46
CA ARG A 167 -2.12 12.40 3.84
C ARG A 167 -1.94 11.09 4.64
N SER A 168 -2.62 10.03 4.22
CA SER A 168 -2.28 8.67 4.66
C SER A 168 -2.51 7.71 3.50
N LEU A 169 -1.42 7.36 2.82
CA LEU A 169 -1.39 6.38 1.75
C LEU A 169 -0.66 5.15 2.26
N TRP A 170 -1.39 4.06 2.45
CA TRP A 170 -0.85 2.80 2.97
C TRP A 170 -0.54 1.87 1.83
N LEU A 171 0.70 1.40 1.73
CA LEU A 171 1.12 0.48 0.68
C LEU A 171 1.46 -0.88 1.26
N GLU A 172 0.79 -1.90 0.75
CA GLU A 172 1.00 -3.29 1.14
C GLU A 172 1.82 -4.03 0.08
N ILE A 173 2.82 -4.78 0.55
CA ILE A 173 3.50 -5.82 -0.21
C ILE A 173 2.90 -7.16 0.22
N PRO A 174 2.07 -7.84 -0.60
CA PRO A 174 1.56 -9.14 -0.21
C PRO A 174 2.71 -10.16 -0.25
N GLN A 175 3.14 -10.62 0.92
CA GLN A 175 4.15 -11.66 1.06
C GLN A 175 3.51 -12.97 1.51
N GLU A 176 3.07 -13.82 0.58
CA GLU A 176 2.70 -15.21 0.92
C GLU A 176 3.03 -16.25 -0.17
N TYR A 177 3.37 -17.45 0.32
CA TYR A 177 3.65 -18.74 -0.35
C TYR A 177 5.02 -18.87 -1.02
N VAL A 178 6.00 -19.36 -0.24
CA VAL A 178 6.83 -20.50 -0.66
C VAL A 178 6.15 -21.74 -0.12
#